data_AF-A0A533W950-F1
#
_entry.id   AF-A0A533W950-F1
#
_cell.length_a   1.000
_cell.length_b   1.000
_cell.length_c   1.000
_cell.angle_alpha   90.00
_cell.angle_beta   90.00
_cell.angle_gamma   90.00
#
_symmetry.space_group_name_H-M   'P 1'
#
loop_
_entity.id
_entity.type
_entity.pdbx_description
1 polymer ?
#
loop_
_entity_poly.entity_id
_entity_poly.type
_entity_poly.pdbx_seq_one_letter_code
_entity_poly.pdbx_strand_id
1 'polypeptide(L)'
;MVRDALIDEDIRGWFINDNRAHLEAYGATYTAGKNGDLPWLDSDDKIATFCKENNCDLFTSDKKSYTNYFDAKIQTIQITKYAFWRDGKRPIFMIRIIS
;
A
#
# COMPACT_ATOMS: atom_id res chain seq x y z
N MET A 1 -7.16 -9.04 14.24
CA MET A 1 -5.78 -9.36 13.82
C MET A 1 -5.09 -8.07 13.45
N VAL A 2 -3.82 -7.91 13.82
CA VAL A 2 -3.01 -6.79 13.36
C VAL A 2 -2.81 -6.95 11.85
N ARG A 3 -2.94 -5.86 11.09
CA ARG A 3 -2.70 -5.85 9.65
C ARG A 3 -1.25 -5.48 9.39
N ASP A 4 -0.73 -5.89 8.25
CA ASP A 4 0.58 -5.45 7.75
C ASP A 4 0.41 -4.23 6.83
N ALA A 5 1.48 -3.48 6.60
CA ALA A 5 1.49 -2.33 5.70
C ALA A 5 2.36 -2.64 4.48
N LEU A 6 1.85 -2.35 3.29
CA LEU A 6 2.66 -2.35 2.08
C LEU A 6 2.77 -0.93 1.54
N ILE A 7 4.01 -0.46 1.38
CA ILE A 7 4.32 0.88 0.88
C ILE A 7 4.70 0.78 -0.59
N ASP A 8 3.93 1.45 -1.44
CA ASP A 8 4.25 1.60 -2.86
C ASP A 8 5.55 2.42 -3.05
N GLU A 9 6.32 2.07 -4.07
CA GLU A 9 7.59 2.73 -4.38
C GLU A 9 7.38 4.23 -4.67
N ASP A 10 6.22 4.59 -5.24
CA ASP A 10 5.85 5.97 -5.59
C ASP A 10 5.76 6.92 -4.38
N ILE A 11 5.58 6.38 -3.18
CA ILE A 11 5.54 7.10 -1.90
C ILE A 11 6.64 6.65 -0.94
N ARG A 12 7.65 5.92 -1.41
CA ARG A 12 8.76 5.45 -0.55
C ARG A 12 9.44 6.58 0.22
N GLY A 13 9.62 7.73 -0.42
CA GLY A 13 10.19 8.92 0.22
C GLY A 13 9.35 9.45 1.38
N TRP A 14 8.02 9.33 1.31
CA TRP A 14 7.14 9.67 2.43
C TRP A 14 7.38 8.75 3.63
N PHE A 15 7.47 7.45 3.39
CA PHE A 15 7.66 6.45 4.45
C PHE A 15 9.03 6.60 5.14
N ILE A 16 10.12 6.75 4.39
CA ILE A 16 11.48 6.79 4.92
C ILE A 16 11.78 8.07 5.71
N ASN A 17 11.26 9.22 5.26
CA ASN A 17 11.75 10.52 5.75
C ASN A 17 11.12 11.03 7.04
N ASP A 18 10.02 10.45 7.54
CA ASP A 18 9.46 10.80 8.86
C ASP A 18 8.20 10.02 9.25
N ASN A 19 7.60 9.27 8.32
CA ASN A 19 6.25 8.75 8.54
C ASN A 19 6.22 7.29 9.01
N ARG A 20 7.38 6.70 9.31
CA ARG A 20 7.47 5.33 9.82
C ARG A 20 6.68 5.14 11.11
N ALA A 21 6.68 6.15 11.98
CA ALA A 21 5.92 6.17 13.23
C ALA A 21 4.40 6.05 13.03
N HIS A 22 3.88 6.57 11.91
CA HIS A 22 2.44 6.48 11.60
C HIS A 22 1.96 5.05 11.36
N LEU A 23 2.89 4.13 11.10
CA LEU A 23 2.61 2.73 10.81
C LEU A 23 3.08 1.79 11.93
N GLU A 24 3.46 2.32 13.10
CA GLU A 24 3.87 1.50 14.26
C GLU A 24 2.75 0.57 14.78
N ALA A 25 1.49 0.91 14.50
CA ALA A 25 0.34 0.08 14.85
C ALA A 25 0.14 -1.12 13.90
N TYR A 26 0.86 -1.16 12.77
CA TYR A 26 0.88 -2.30 11.86
C TYR A 26 1.86 -3.37 12.35
N GLY A 27 1.68 -4.61 11.89
CA GLY A 27 2.50 -5.75 12.27
C GLY A 27 3.88 -5.67 11.62
N ALA A 28 3.94 -6.10 10.37
CA ALA A 28 5.07 -5.89 9.50
C ALA A 28 4.81 -4.74 8.52
N THR A 29 5.88 -4.07 8.09
CA THR A 29 5.83 -3.07 7.03
C THR A 29 6.76 -3.49 5.91
N TYR A 30 6.20 -3.66 4.72
CA TYR A 30 6.87 -4.02 3.49
C TYR A 30 6.97 -2.81 2.57
N THR A 31 7.99 -2.80 1.72
CA THR A 31 8.17 -1.82 0.66
C THR A 31 8.15 -2.51 -0.70
N ALA A 32 7.35 -2.04 -1.65
CA ALA A 32 7.44 -2.44 -3.04
C ALA A 32 8.58 -1.68 -3.71
N GLY A 33 9.25 -2.26 -4.71
CA GLY A 33 10.22 -1.55 -5.51
C GLY A 33 11.45 -2.33 -5.89
N LYS A 34 12.33 -1.73 -6.71
CA LYS A 34 13.61 -2.34 -7.12
C LYS A 34 14.52 -2.68 -5.92
N ASN A 35 14.39 -1.91 -4.84
CA ASN A 35 15.13 -2.09 -3.58
C ASN A 35 14.18 -2.34 -2.40
N GLY A 36 12.98 -2.84 -2.67
CA GLY A 36 11.97 -3.13 -1.64
C GLY A 36 12.00 -4.58 -1.16
N ASP A 37 11.24 -4.88 -0.12
CA ASP A 37 10.98 -6.24 0.37
C ASP A 37 10.24 -7.09 -0.68
N LEU A 38 9.52 -6.42 -1.57
CA LEU A 38 8.91 -7.03 -2.75
C LEU A 38 9.58 -6.50 -4.03
N PRO A 39 10.12 -7.39 -4.88
CA PRO A 39 10.66 -7.00 -6.17
C PRO A 39 9.55 -6.33 -6.99
N TRP A 40 9.95 -5.35 -7.82
CA TRP A 40 9.07 -4.49 -8.62
C TRP A 40 7.76 -5.20 -8.99
N LEU A 41 6.69 -4.86 -8.28
CA LEU A 41 5.37 -5.43 -8.50
C LEU A 41 4.82 -4.71 -9.72
N ASP A 42 5.23 -5.16 -10.90
CA ASP A 42 4.94 -4.53 -12.20
C ASP A 42 3.44 -4.41 -12.51
N SER A 43 2.58 -4.99 -11.69
CA SER A 43 1.15 -5.01 -11.92
C SER A 43 0.35 -4.98 -10.62
N ASP A 44 -0.66 -4.12 -10.59
CA ASP A 44 -1.57 -3.89 -9.45
C ASP A 44 -2.20 -5.18 -8.90
N ASP A 45 -2.43 -6.19 -9.75
CA ASP A 45 -2.98 -7.50 -9.37
C ASP A 45 -2.02 -8.30 -8.45
N LYS A 46 -0.71 -8.15 -8.63
CA LYS A 46 0.29 -8.78 -7.74
C LYS A 46 0.32 -8.09 -6.38
N ILE A 47 0.22 -6.76 -6.36
CA ILE A 47 0.08 -5.98 -5.12
C ILE A 47 -1.19 -6.43 -4.38
N ALA A 48 -2.31 -6.55 -5.12
CA ALA A 48 -3.58 -7.02 -4.59
C ALA A 48 -3.49 -8.42 -3.99
N THR A 49 -2.88 -9.36 -4.72
CA THR A 49 -2.69 -10.75 -4.30
C THR A 49 -1.82 -10.82 -3.05
N PHE A 50 -0.70 -10.09 -3.03
CA PHE A 50 0.17 -10.02 -1.86
C PHE A 50 -0.58 -9.51 -0.63
N CYS A 51 -1.33 -8.41 -0.74
CA CYS A 51 -2.08 -7.89 0.41
C CYS A 51 -3.23 -8.78 0.85
N LYS A 52 -3.80 -9.58 -0.05
CA LYS A 52 -4.79 -10.59 0.32
C LYS A 52 -4.16 -11.72 1.13
N GLU A 53 -2.98 -12.21 0.73
CA GLU A 53 -2.27 -13.31 1.39
C GLU A 53 -1.65 -12.91 2.74
N ASN A 54 -1.16 -11.67 2.85
CA ASN A 54 -0.45 -11.17 4.03
C ASN A 54 -1.31 -10.28 4.93
N ASN A 55 -2.62 -10.16 4.65
CA ASN A 55 -3.55 -9.30 5.38
C ASN A 55 -2.99 -7.85 5.53
N CYS A 56 -2.53 -7.26 4.41
CA CYS A 56 -2.02 -5.89 4.42
C CYS A 56 -3.03 -4.82 3.98
N ASP A 57 -2.69 -3.58 4.34
CA ASP A 57 -3.20 -2.37 3.70
C ASP A 57 -2.12 -1.80 2.78
N LEU A 58 -2.50 -1.43 1.55
CA LEU A 58 -1.63 -0.76 0.60
C LEU A 58 -1.65 0.75 0.86
N PHE A 59 -0.47 1.36 0.94
CA PHE A 59 -0.27 2.80 0.92
C PHE A 59 0.35 3.20 -0.41
N THR A 60 -0.29 4.11 -1.14
CA THR A 60 0.12 4.54 -2.49
C THR A 60 -0.33 5.97 -2.77
N SER A 61 0.29 6.65 -3.74
CA SER A 61 -0.27 7.88 -4.31
C SER A 61 -1.08 7.65 -5.59
N ASP A 62 -1.05 6.42 -6.13
CA ASP A 62 -1.87 6.06 -7.28
C ASP A 62 -3.33 5.77 -6.87
N LYS A 63 -4.20 6.72 -7.23
CA LYS A 63 -5.64 6.61 -7.05
C LYS A 63 -6.30 5.51 -7.90
N LYS A 64 -5.58 4.88 -8.84
CA LYS A 64 -6.11 3.83 -9.74
C LYS A 64 -5.53 2.45 -9.46
N SER A 65 -4.57 2.32 -8.55
CA SER A 65 -3.94 1.04 -8.17
C SER A 65 -4.95 -0.08 -7.83
N TYR A 66 -6.18 0.27 -7.45
CA TYR A 66 -7.22 -0.72 -7.16
C TYR A 66 -7.90 -1.34 -8.39
N THR A 67 -7.73 -0.81 -9.61
CA THR A 67 -8.58 -1.20 -10.75
C THR A 67 -8.48 -2.68 -11.09
N ASN A 68 -7.31 -3.29 -10.88
CA ASN A 68 -7.07 -4.71 -11.21
C ASN A 68 -7.31 -5.65 -10.01
N TYR A 69 -7.72 -5.13 -8.84
CA TYR A 69 -7.95 -5.94 -7.64
C TYR A 69 -9.12 -6.92 -7.85
N PHE A 70 -10.12 -6.51 -8.62
CA PHE A 70 -11.30 -7.33 -8.91
C PHE A 70 -10.95 -8.56 -9.76
N ASP A 71 -9.96 -8.44 -10.64
CA ASP A 71 -9.43 -9.58 -11.42
C ASP A 71 -8.72 -10.60 -10.51
N ALA A 72 -8.13 -10.13 -9.40
CA ALA A 72 -7.54 -10.97 -8.34
C ALA A 72 -8.57 -11.59 -7.37
N LYS A 73 -9.86 -11.62 -7.74
CA LYS A 73 -10.96 -12.14 -6.92
C LYS A 73 -11.05 -11.44 -5.55
N ILE A 74 -10.80 -10.13 -5.52
CA ILE A 74 -11.11 -9.29 -4.37
C ILE A 74 -12.47 -8.65 -4.64
N GLN A 75 -13.41 -8.84 -3.72
CA GLN A 75 -14.80 -8.39 -3.93
C GLN A 75 -15.04 -6.99 -3.37
N THR A 76 -14.36 -6.62 -2.31
CA THR A 76 -14.61 -5.36 -1.60
C THR A 76 -13.31 -4.76 -1.12
N ILE A 77 -13.18 -3.46 -1.35
CA ILE A 77 -12.08 -2.64 -0.86
C ILE A 77 -12.63 -1.39 -0.19
N GLN A 78 -11.89 -0.86 0.77
CA GLN A 78 -12.07 0.46 1.34
C GLN A 78 -10.88 1.32 0.96
N ILE A 79 -11.14 2.50 0.39
CA ILE A 79 -10.11 3.48 0.05
C ILE A 79 -10.27 4.68 0.98
N THR A 80 -9.19 5.06 1.66
CA THR A 80 -9.17 6.20 2.58
C THR A 80 -8.08 7.17 2.17
N LYS A 81 -8.39 8.47 2.11
CA LYS A 81 -7.35 9.51 2.03
C LYS A 81 -6.63 9.56 3.37
N TYR A 82 -5.46 8.95 3.44
CA TYR A 82 -4.74 8.70 4.68
C TYR A 82 -3.93 9.92 5.11
N ALA A 83 -3.15 10.48 4.18
CA ALA A 83 -2.27 11.61 4.45
C ALA A 83 -2.06 12.47 3.20
N PHE A 84 -1.28 13.54 3.36
CA PHE A 84 -0.76 14.33 2.25
C PHE A 84 0.75 14.44 2.40
N TRP A 85 1.51 13.90 1.44
CA TRP A 85 2.95 14.03 1.40
C TRP A 85 3.33 15.41 0.88
N ARG A 86 3.80 16.27 1.78
CA ARG A 86 4.11 17.67 1.47
C ARG A 86 5.25 17.79 0.44
N ASP A 87 6.35 17.06 0.63
CA ASP A 87 7.52 17.16 -0.25
C ASP A 87 7.21 16.59 -1.64
N GLY A 88 6.53 15.45 -1.69
CA GLY A 88 6.09 14.82 -2.93
C GLY A 88 4.86 15.48 -3.58
N LYS A 89 4.27 16.50 -2.93
CA LYS A 89 3.08 17.26 -3.34
C LYS A 89 1.90 16.39 -3.79
N ARG A 90 1.63 15.30 -3.07
CA ARG A 90 0.63 14.31 -3.46
C ARG A 90 -0.14 13.73 -2.28
N PRO A 91 -1.43 13.37 -2.47
CA PRO A 91 -2.16 12.62 -1.45
C PRO A 91 -1.59 11.21 -1.33
N ILE A 92 -1.81 10.62 -0.15
CA ILE A 92 -1.57 9.20 0.10
C ILE A 92 -2.90 8.56 0.39
N PHE A 93 -3.16 7.47 -0.31
CA PHE A 93 -4.32 6.64 -0.13
C PHE A 93 -3.91 5.37 0.62
N MET A 94 -4.78 4.95 1.55
CA MET A 94 -4.75 3.61 2.12
C MET A 94 -5.85 2.81 1.43
N ILE A 95 -5.50 1.69 0.81
CA ILE A 95 -6.42 0.72 0.20
C ILE A 95 -6.41 -0.53 1.07
N ARG A 96 -7.58 -0.86 1.60
CA ARG A 96 -7.82 -2.01 2.46
C ARG A 96 -8.74 -3.01 1.79
N ILE A 97 -8.33 -4.27 1.72
CA ILE A 97 -9.22 -5.37 1.33
C ILE A 97 -10.16 -5.68 2.49
N ILE A 98 -11.48 -5.68 2.22
CA ILE A 98 -12.53 -6.06 3.15
C ILE A 98 -12.99 -7.47 2.77
N SER A 99 -12.82 -8.40 3.71
CA SER A 99 -13.15 -9.82 3.60
C SER A 99 -14.13 -10.23 4.70
#